data_AF-A0A3D0RM11-F1
#
_entry.id   AF-A0A3D0RM11-F1
#
_cell.length_a   1.000
_cell.length_b   1.000
_cell.length_c   1.000
_cell.angle_alpha   90.00
_cell.angle_beta   90.00
_cell.angle_gamma   90.00
#
_symmetry.space_group_name_H-M   'P 1'
#
loop_
_entity.id
_entity.type
_entity.pdbx_description
1 polymer ?
#
loop_
_entity_poly.entity_id
_entity_poly.type
_entity_poly.pdbx_seq_one_letter_code
_entity_poly.pdbx_strand_id
1 'polypeptide(L)' 'MKVVLLSLGKTDEDFYVQAMDIFRKRLSHYLPFDLEFVPDVKNTKNLSEKEQKNL' A
#
# COMPACT_ATOMS: atom_id res chain seq x y z
N MET A 1 14.63 -0.18 12.89
CA MET A 1 13.16 -0.15 12.80
C MET A 1 12.80 -0.16 11.32
N LYS A 2 11.93 -1.07 10.87
CA LYS A 2 11.48 -1.15 9.46
C LYS A 2 10.10 -0.51 9.36
N VAL A 3 9.88 0.33 8.35
CA VAL A 3 8.59 0.97 8.08
C VAL A 3 8.01 0.39 6.80
N VAL A 4 6.73 0.01 6.82
CA VAL A 4 6.01 -0.51 5.65
C VAL A 4 4.76 0.33 5.45
N LEU A 5 4.61 0.95 4.28
CA LEU A 5 3.38 1.60 3.85
C LEU A 5 2.52 0.57 3.13
N LEU A 6 1.34 0.30 3.68
CA LEU A 6 0.33 -0.57 3.05
C LEU A 6 -0.69 0.30 2.33
N SER A 7 -0.85 0.08 1.03
CA SER A 7 -1.83 0.79 0.20
C SER A 7 -2.82 -0.19 -0.41
N LEU A 8 -4.09 0.19 -0.43
CA LEU A 8 -5.14 -0.57 -1.12
C LEU A 8 -5.15 -0.18 -2.60
N GLY A 9 -5.02 -1.15 -3.50
CA GLY A 9 -5.04 -0.91 -4.94
C GLY A 9 -3.83 -0.12 -5.46
N LYS A 10 -3.64 -0.11 -6.78
CA LYS A 10 -2.52 0.60 -7.42
C LYS A 10 -2.93 2.03 -7.80
N THR A 11 -1.97 2.94 -7.80
CA THR A 11 -2.16 4.29 -8.35
C THR A 11 -2.00 4.22 -9.87
N ASP A 12 -3.05 4.60 -10.60
CA ASP A 12 -3.09 4.46 -12.07
C ASP A 12 -2.56 5.70 -12.81
N GLU A 13 -2.46 6.86 -12.14
CA GLU A 13 -2.00 8.09 -12.74
C GLU A 13 -0.47 8.24 -12.61
N ASP A 14 0.20 8.32 -13.77
CA ASP A 14 1.67 8.32 -13.89
C ASP A 14 2.36 9.39 -13.04
N PHE A 15 1.76 10.59 -12.95
CA PHE A 15 2.30 11.68 -12.16
C PHE A 15 2.51 11.28 -10.69
N TYR A 16 1.51 10.62 -10.09
CA TYR A 16 1.58 10.21 -8.70
C TYR A 16 2.54 9.03 -8.51
N VAL A 17 2.56 8.07 -9.44
CA VAL A 17 3.53 6.96 -9.39
C VAL A 17 4.96 7.48 -9.37
N GLN A 18 5.27 8.46 -10.24
CA GLN A 18 6.60 9.07 -10.29
C GLN A 18 6.94 9.85 -9.02
N ALA A 19 6.00 10.67 -8.52
CA ALA A 19 6.19 11.41 -7.28
C ALA A 19 6.46 10.47 -6.10
N MET A 20 5.66 9.41 -5.97
CA MET A 20 5.81 8.40 -4.92
C MET A 20 7.15 7.69 -4.96
N ASP A 21 7.66 7.34 -6.14
CA ASP A 21 8.97 6.68 -6.28
C ASP A 21 10.12 7.60 -5.84
N ILE A 22 10.05 8.91 -6.14
CA ILE A 22 11.02 9.89 -5.66
C ILE A 22 11.07 9.92 -4.13
N PHE A 23 9.92 9.97 -3.47
CA PHE A 23 9.86 9.98 -2.00
C PHE A 23 10.29 8.65 -1.39
N ARG A 24 9.89 7.53 -2.00
CA ARG A 24 10.31 6.18 -1.58
C ARG A 24 11.84 6.05 -1.59
N LYS A 25 12.49 6.48 -2.67
CA LYS A 25 13.97 6.48 -2.81
C LYS A 25 14.66 7.38 -1.79
N ARG A 26 14.04 8.53 -1.45
CA ARG A 26 14.58 9.41 -0.41
C ARG A 26 14.46 8.78 0.97
N LEU A 27 13.30 8.20 1.30
CA LEU A 27 13.04 7.57 2.59
C LEU A 27 13.93 6.35 2.85
N SER A 28 14.19 5.53 1.82
CA SER A 28 15.06 4.35 1.95
C SER A 28 16.51 4.68 2.32
N HIS A 29 16.96 5.92 2.12
CA HIS A 29 18.27 6.38 2.57
C HIS A 29 18.35 6.54 4.09
N TYR A 30 17.25 6.92 4.74
CA TYR A 30 17.22 7.22 6.17
C TYR A 30 16.77 6.03 7.01
N LEU A 31 15.94 5.14 6.45
CA LEU A 31 15.47 3.95 7.14
C LEU A 31 15.02 2.86 6.15
N PRO A 32 15.03 1.58 6.56
CA PRO A 32 14.43 0.51 5.78
C PRO A 32 12.93 0.75 5.57
N PHE A 33 12.55 1.19 4.36
CA PHE A 33 11.19 1.56 3.97
C PHE A 33 10.70 0.72 2.80
N ASP A 34 9.52 0.10 2.96
CA ASP A 34 8.83 -0.64 1.90
C ASP A 34 7.43 -0.08 1.64
N LEU A 35 6.97 -0.23 0.39
CA LEU A 35 5.62 0.08 -0.05
C LEU A 35 5.02 -1.21 -0.62
N GLU A 36 3.93 -1.67 -0.02
CA GLU A 36 3.23 -2.89 -0.42
C GLU A 36 1.78 -2.54 -0.79
N PHE A 37 1.33 -3.13 -1.90
CA PHE A 37 -0.02 -2.97 -2.41
C PHE A 37 -0.86 -4.18 -2.06
N VAL A 38 -1.87 -3.97 -1.22
CA VAL A 38 -2.86 -4.99 -0.86
C VAL A 38 -4.00 -4.92 -1.87
N PRO A 39 -4.41 -6.06 -2.46
CA PRO A 39 -5.52 -6.09 -3.40
C PRO A 39 -6.82 -5.69 -2.70
N ASP A 40 -7.69 -5.00 -3.45
CA ASP A 40 -9.01 -4.64 -2.94
C ASP A 40 -9.86 -5.90 -2.74
N VAL A 41 -10.62 -5.95 -1.64
CA VAL A 41 -11.48 -7.09 -1.32
C VAL A 41 -12.78 -6.93 -2.09
N LYS A 42 -13.00 -7.82 -3.07
CA LYS A 42 -14.27 -7.86 -3.81
C LYS A 42 -15.39 -8.38 -2.89
N ASN A 43 -16.60 -7.83 -3.02
CA ASN A 43 -17.81 -8.23 -2.27
C ASN A 43 -17.81 -7.94 -0.74
N THR A 44 -17.17 -6.86 -0.30
CA THR A 44 -17.16 -6.41 1.12
C THR A 44 -18.51 -6.06 1.71
N LYS A 45 -19.54 -5.76 0.90
CA LYS A 45 -20.89 -5.40 1.39
C LYS A 45 -21.53 -6.46 2.30
N ASN A 46 -21.16 -7.73 2.15
CA ASN A 46 -21.71 -8.84 2.95
C ASN A 46 -20.68 -9.48 3.89
N LEU A 47 -19.46 -8.94 3.99
CA LEU A 47 -18.39 -9.50 4.83
C LEU A 47 -18.30 -8.77 6.16
N SER A 48 -18.40 -9.51 7.27
CA SER A 48 -18.12 -8.98 8.60
C SER A 48 -16.61 -8.72 8.80
N GLU A 49 -16.23 -7.87 9.75
CA GLU A 49 -14.83 -7.58 10.08
C GLU A 49 -14.02 -8.86 10.42
N LYS A 50 -14.67 -9.85 11.06
CA LYS A 50 -14.05 -11.14 11.37
C LYS A 50 -13.72 -11.94 10.11
N GLU A 51 -14.58 -11.90 9.11
CA GLU A 51 -14.36 -12.61 7.84
C GLU A 51 -13.32 -11.89 6.98
N GLN A 52 -13.30 -10.55 7.02
CA GLN A 52 -12.28 -9.73 6.33
C GLN A 52 -10.87 -9.97 6.87
N LYS A 53 -10.70 -10.26 8.17
CA LYS A 53 -9.39 -10.55 8.79
C LYS A 53 -8.78 -11.90 8.40
N ASN A 54 -9.56 -12.80 7.78
CA ASN A 54 -9.10 -14.12 7.36
C ASN A 54 -8.82 -14.22 5.84
N LEU A 55 -8.97 -13.12 5.10
CA LEU A 55 -8.69 -12.99 3.67
C LEU A 55 -7.29 -12.38 3.47
#